data_AF-A0A8I0MUK1-F1
#
_entry.id   AF-A0A8I0MUK1-F1
#
_cell.length_a   1.000
_cell.length_b   1.000
_cell.length_c   1.000
_cell.angle_alpha   90.00
_cell.angle_beta   90.00
_cell.angle_gamma   90.00
#
_symmetry.space_group_name_H-M   'P 1'
#
loop_
_entity.id
_entity.type
_entity.pdbx_description
1 polymer ?
#
loop_
_entity_poly.entity_id
_entity_poly.type
_entity_poly.pdbx_seq_one_letter_code
_entity_poly.pdbx_strand_id
1 'polypeptide(L)'
;MSIINKHYSLALSALLLFGCNQLSETQPIWKIAAEGIIFNGQLQTHLSATSIQCEQCEIVNQTDMRPSGPANYTLVSESSKLKAIWGKSGNAALYIPNNVGRTLINLAPDTETGVWLMDLDSTPKPLKVGKVNYVMLGAQTYQVVISPTSKRTDFEYAVLVK
;
A
#
# COMPACT_ATOMS: atom_id res chain seq x y z
N MET A 1 17.53 -25.95 -66.10
CA MET A 1 17.11 -26.59 -64.83
C MET A 1 18.11 -26.14 -63.77
N SER A 2 17.92 -25.03 -63.07
CA SER A 2 17.03 -24.82 -61.90
C SER A 2 16.96 -26.05 -61.00
N ILE A 3 17.57 -25.96 -59.81
CA ILE A 3 16.97 -26.08 -58.48
C ILE A 3 18.14 -25.86 -57.49
N ILE A 4 18.37 -24.60 -57.07
CA ILE A 4 19.14 -24.34 -55.84
C ILE A 4 18.14 -23.81 -54.83
N ASN A 5 17.88 -24.68 -53.87
CA ASN A 5 16.87 -24.59 -52.83
C ASN A 5 17.12 -23.42 -51.89
N LYS A 6 16.08 -22.58 -51.71
CA LYS A 6 15.39 -22.35 -50.43
C LYS A 6 16.20 -22.62 -49.15
N HIS A 7 17.26 -21.86 -48.85
CA HIS A 7 17.90 -21.93 -47.53
C HIS A 7 18.21 -20.57 -46.90
N TYR A 8 17.58 -19.48 -47.36
CA TYR A 8 17.74 -18.15 -46.75
C TYR A 8 16.59 -17.72 -45.84
N SER A 9 15.61 -18.59 -45.58
CA SER A 9 14.42 -18.24 -44.78
C SER A 9 14.35 -18.92 -43.41
N LEU A 10 15.45 -19.54 -42.94
CA LEU A 10 15.49 -20.22 -41.63
C LEU A 10 16.41 -19.52 -40.61
N ALA A 11 17.34 -18.68 -41.04
CA ALA A 11 18.22 -17.96 -40.12
C ALA A 11 17.56 -16.71 -39.50
N LEU A 12 16.56 -16.12 -40.17
CA LEU A 12 15.87 -14.92 -39.66
C LEU A 12 14.80 -15.25 -38.60
N SER A 13 14.31 -16.49 -38.58
CA SER A 13 13.26 -16.94 -37.64
C SER A 13 13.80 -17.28 -36.25
N ALA A 14 15.11 -17.53 -36.11
CA ALA A 14 15.73 -17.85 -34.83
C ALA A 14 16.06 -16.60 -33.99
N LEU A 15 16.25 -15.43 -34.62
CA LEU A 15 16.47 -14.15 -33.92
C LEU A 15 15.18 -13.54 -33.36
N LEU A 16 14.01 -13.96 -33.84
CA LEU A 16 12.71 -13.48 -33.34
C LEU A 16 12.22 -14.22 -32.09
N LEU A 17 12.83 -15.35 -31.73
CA LEU A 17 12.42 -16.16 -30.57
C LEU A 17 13.21 -15.85 -29.29
N PHE A 18 14.28 -15.05 -29.38
CA PHE A 18 15.01 -14.54 -28.20
C PHE A 18 14.56 -13.14 -27.75
N GLY A 19 13.61 -12.52 -28.47
CA GLY A 19 13.14 -11.16 -28.20
C GLY A 19 11.92 -11.02 -27.28
N CYS A 20 11.35 -12.11 -26.75
CA CYS A 20 10.06 -12.06 -26.04
C CYS A 20 10.11 -12.43 -24.55
N ASN A 21 11.30 -12.50 -23.94
CA ASN A 21 11.45 -12.80 -22.51
C ASN A 21 12.13 -11.66 -21.71
N GLN A 22 12.27 -10.48 -22.29
CA GLN A 22 12.75 -9.31 -21.55
C GLN A 22 11.85 -8.10 -21.84
N LEU A 23 11.42 -7.47 -20.74
CA LEU A 23 10.82 -6.13 -20.67
C LEU A 23 9.30 -6.04 -20.82
N SER A 24 8.60 -6.75 -19.94
CA SER A 24 7.54 -6.10 -19.19
C SER A 24 7.78 -6.41 -17.72
N GLU A 25 8.68 -5.66 -17.09
CA GLU A 25 8.55 -5.41 -15.65
C GLU A 25 7.22 -4.68 -15.49
N THR A 26 6.15 -5.46 -15.37
CA THR A 26 4.83 -4.93 -15.03
C THR A 26 5.03 -4.36 -13.64
N GLN A 27 5.13 -3.03 -13.55
CA GLN A 27 5.28 -2.36 -12.25
C GLN A 27 4.23 -2.94 -11.30
N PRO A 28 4.61 -3.31 -10.08
CA PRO A 28 3.68 -3.88 -9.12
C PRO A 28 2.46 -2.97 -8.97
N ILE A 29 1.28 -3.56 -9.19
CA ILE A 29 0.03 -2.80 -9.18
C ILE A 29 -0.46 -2.72 -7.74
N TRP A 30 -0.19 -1.58 -7.12
CA TRP A 30 -0.68 -1.23 -5.80
C TRP A 30 -2.04 -0.53 -5.87
N LYS A 31 -3.06 -1.11 -5.26
CA LYS A 31 -4.39 -0.52 -5.08
C LYS A 31 -4.82 -0.62 -3.62
N ILE A 32 -5.78 0.20 -3.23
CA ILE A 32 -6.43 0.11 -1.92
C ILE A 32 -7.93 -0.11 -2.15
N ALA A 33 -8.53 -0.93 -1.31
CA ALA A 33 -9.94 -1.27 -1.30
C ALA A 33 -10.46 -1.20 0.15
N ALA A 34 -11.77 -1.33 0.34
CA ALA A 34 -12.41 -1.26 1.66
C ALA A 34 -11.86 -2.32 2.65
N GLU A 35 -11.34 -3.42 2.11
CA GLU A 35 -10.84 -4.57 2.83
C GLU A 35 -9.33 -4.49 3.12
N GLY A 36 -8.60 -3.53 2.52
CA GLY A 36 -7.16 -3.39 2.69
C GLY A 36 -6.42 -3.02 1.40
N ILE A 37 -5.18 -3.48 1.27
CA ILE A 37 -4.32 -3.16 0.11
C ILE A 37 -4.29 -4.35 -0.83
N ILE A 38 -4.43 -4.09 -2.13
CA ILE A 38 -4.34 -5.10 -3.19
C ILE A 38 -2.98 -4.93 -3.87
N PHE A 39 -2.19 -6.00 -3.85
CA PHE A 39 -0.91 -6.10 -4.54
C PHE A 39 -1.02 -7.16 -5.65
N ASN A 40 -0.80 -6.77 -6.91
CA ASN A 40 -0.88 -7.67 -8.07
C ASN A 40 -2.18 -8.51 -8.12
N GLY A 41 -3.30 -7.87 -7.75
CA GLY A 41 -4.64 -8.49 -7.78
C GLY A 41 -4.99 -9.33 -6.55
N GLN A 42 -4.08 -9.48 -5.58
CA GLN A 42 -4.32 -10.20 -4.34
C GLN A 42 -4.47 -9.25 -3.16
N LEU A 43 -5.50 -9.48 -2.34
CA LEU A 43 -5.69 -8.75 -1.10
C LEU A 43 -4.57 -9.11 -0.12
N GLN A 44 -3.91 -8.09 0.39
CA GLN A 44 -2.88 -8.17 1.40
C GLN A 44 -3.40 -7.59 2.70
N THR A 45 -3.41 -8.43 3.74
CA THR A 45 -3.75 -8.04 5.11
C THR A 45 -2.48 -7.80 5.92
N HIS A 46 -2.61 -7.35 7.16
CA HIS A 46 -1.45 -7.22 8.05
C HIS A 46 -0.70 -8.56 8.25
N LEU A 47 -1.40 -9.70 8.17
CA LEU A 47 -0.83 -11.05 8.31
C LEU A 47 -0.12 -11.53 7.04
N SER A 48 -0.59 -11.14 5.85
CA SER A 48 -0.02 -11.59 4.58
C SER A 48 0.97 -10.59 3.98
N ALA A 49 1.05 -9.36 4.50
CA ALA A 49 1.93 -8.32 3.98
C ALA A 49 3.41 -8.75 3.94
N THR A 50 3.88 -9.55 4.90
CA THR A 50 5.26 -10.07 4.92
C THR A 50 5.56 -11.08 3.82
N SER A 51 4.53 -11.61 3.14
CA SER A 51 4.67 -12.58 2.05
C SER A 51 4.75 -11.93 0.65
N ILE A 52 4.59 -10.59 0.57
CA ILE A 52 4.66 -9.86 -0.70
C ILE A 52 6.02 -10.10 -1.36
N GLN A 53 6.00 -10.57 -2.60
CA GLN A 53 7.19 -10.78 -3.43
C GLN A 53 7.30 -9.62 -4.42
N CYS A 54 8.30 -8.77 -4.21
CA CYS A 54 8.59 -7.60 -5.04
C CYS A 54 10.09 -7.32 -4.95
N GLU A 55 10.79 -7.31 -6.09
CA GLU A 55 12.25 -7.22 -6.13
C GLU A 55 12.80 -5.91 -5.56
N GLN A 56 12.05 -4.82 -5.72
CA GLN A 56 12.43 -3.48 -5.23
C GLN A 56 11.82 -3.14 -3.87
N CYS A 57 11.15 -4.12 -3.23
CA CYS A 57 10.44 -3.88 -1.99
C CYS A 57 11.25 -4.29 -0.77
N GLU A 58 11.23 -3.45 0.24
CA GLU A 58 11.68 -3.75 1.60
C GLU A 58 10.45 -3.82 2.50
N ILE A 59 10.30 -4.92 3.25
CA ILE A 59 9.17 -5.15 4.13
C ILE A 59 9.67 -5.24 5.56
N VAL A 60 9.16 -4.36 6.43
CA VAL A 60 9.57 -4.30 7.82
C VAL A 60 8.34 -4.41 8.71
N ASN A 61 8.36 -5.37 9.63
CA ASN A 61 7.39 -5.47 10.72
C ASN A 61 8.00 -4.83 11.96
N GLN A 62 7.29 -3.89 12.59
CA GLN A 62 7.73 -3.20 13.78
C GLN A 62 6.63 -3.19 14.85
N THR A 63 7.07 -3.36 16.09
CA THR A 63 6.28 -3.16 17.30
C THR A 63 6.78 -1.89 17.95
N ASP A 64 5.96 -0.84 18.03
CA ASP A 64 6.29 0.37 18.79
C ASP A 64 5.54 0.33 20.13
N MET A 65 6.27 0.09 21.23
CA MET A 65 5.68 -0.02 22.58
C MET A 65 5.29 1.34 23.19
N ARG A 66 4.95 2.34 22.38
CA ARG A 66 4.62 3.69 22.86
C ARG A 66 3.14 3.83 23.21
N PRO A 67 2.79 4.66 24.21
CA PRO A 67 1.42 4.87 24.66
C PRO A 67 0.47 5.42 23.59
N SER A 68 0.99 6.01 22.51
CA SER A 68 0.21 6.77 21.51
C SER A 68 0.32 6.25 20.08
N GLY A 69 1.03 5.14 19.85
CA GLY A 69 1.30 4.58 18.52
C GLY A 69 0.60 3.24 18.29
N PRO A 70 0.64 2.70 17.05
CA PRO A 70 0.16 1.37 16.76
C PRO A 70 1.01 0.36 17.52
N ALA A 71 0.34 -0.56 18.20
CA ALA A 71 1.01 -1.61 18.95
C ALA A 71 1.90 -2.45 18.01
N ASN A 72 1.48 -2.64 16.76
CA ASN A 72 2.21 -3.33 15.70
C ASN A 72 1.86 -2.74 14.32
N TYR A 73 2.84 -2.63 13.43
CA TYR A 73 2.64 -2.30 12.03
C TYR A 73 3.64 -2.98 11.09
N THR A 74 3.19 -3.27 9.89
CA THR A 74 4.02 -3.70 8.77
C THR A 74 4.08 -2.56 7.76
N LEU A 75 5.27 -2.15 7.36
CA LEU A 75 5.48 -1.18 6.29
C LEU A 75 6.15 -1.87 5.10
N VAL A 76 5.80 -1.41 3.90
CA VAL A 76 6.49 -1.75 2.67
C VAL A 76 7.03 -0.47 2.07
N SER A 77 8.34 -0.47 1.80
CA SER A 77 8.99 0.54 0.99
C SER A 77 9.31 -0.03 -0.38
N GLU A 78 9.14 0.75 -1.43
CA GLU A 78 9.47 0.39 -2.81
C GLU A 78 10.48 1.40 -3.34
N SER A 79 11.65 0.94 -3.81
CA SER A 79 12.75 1.83 -4.20
C SER A 79 13.08 2.87 -3.11
N SER A 80 13.18 2.40 -1.85
CA SER A 80 13.49 3.22 -0.65
C SER A 80 12.47 4.32 -0.33
N LYS A 81 11.24 4.25 -0.87
CA LYS A 81 10.14 5.16 -0.53
C LYS A 81 9.00 4.37 0.09
N LEU A 82 8.42 4.91 1.15
CA LEU A 82 7.22 4.35 1.76
C LEU A 82 6.12 4.16 0.70
N LYS A 83 5.61 2.94 0.59
CA LYS A 83 4.54 2.59 -0.34
C LYS A 83 3.26 2.20 0.36
N ALA A 84 3.34 1.32 1.35
CA ALA A 84 2.19 0.76 2.03
C ALA A 84 2.44 0.55 3.52
N ILE A 85 1.39 0.69 4.33
CA ILE A 85 1.40 0.38 5.76
C ILE A 85 0.13 -0.39 6.12
N TRP A 86 0.28 -1.41 6.96
CA TRP A 86 -0.80 -2.02 7.71
C TRP A 86 -0.49 -1.84 9.19
N GLY A 87 -1.40 -1.24 9.93
CA GLY A 87 -1.19 -0.98 11.34
C GLY A 87 -2.39 -1.34 12.19
N LYS A 88 -2.13 -1.68 13.45
CA LYS A 88 -3.15 -1.81 14.48
C LYS A 88 -2.93 -0.73 15.54
N SER A 89 -3.87 0.20 15.64
CA SER A 89 -3.83 1.26 16.65
C SER A 89 -4.59 0.85 17.89
N GLY A 90 -3.95 0.96 19.05
CA GLY A 90 -4.59 0.86 20.37
C GLY A 90 -5.05 2.22 20.92
N ASN A 91 -4.97 3.26 20.10
CA ASN A 91 -5.40 4.62 20.41
C ASN A 91 -6.26 5.18 19.28
N ALA A 92 -7.01 6.23 19.56
CA ALA A 92 -7.74 7.00 18.56
C ALA A 92 -6.79 7.88 17.73
N ALA A 93 -5.80 7.28 17.07
CA ALA A 93 -4.84 7.97 16.22
C ALA A 93 -4.31 7.04 15.11
N LEU A 94 -4.09 7.59 13.91
CA LEU A 94 -3.34 6.93 12.84
C LEU A 94 -1.88 7.28 12.94
N TYR A 95 -1.03 6.29 12.72
CA TYR A 95 0.41 6.47 12.68
C TYR A 95 0.94 6.12 11.30
N ILE A 96 1.74 7.02 10.75
CA ILE A 96 2.34 6.85 9.45
C ILE A 96 3.83 7.17 9.62
N PRO A 97 4.72 6.16 9.70
CA PRO A 97 6.15 6.40 9.61
C PRO A 97 6.45 6.92 8.20
N ASN A 98 7.14 8.04 8.06
CA ASN A 98 7.45 8.63 6.75
C ASN A 98 8.90 9.11 6.68
N ASN A 99 9.35 9.49 5.48
CA ASN A 99 10.75 9.84 5.25
C ASN A 99 11.21 11.11 5.99
N VAL A 100 10.29 11.92 6.53
CA VAL A 100 10.60 13.12 7.34
C VAL A 100 10.46 12.85 8.85
N GLY A 101 10.19 11.59 9.25
CA GLY A 101 10.00 11.17 10.63
C GLY A 101 8.71 10.35 10.80
N ARG A 102 7.75 10.90 11.54
CA ARG A 102 6.47 10.25 11.81
C ARG A 102 5.33 11.26 11.73
N THR A 103 4.21 10.83 11.19
CA THR A 103 2.96 11.57 11.30
C THR A 103 1.99 10.82 12.21
N LEU A 104 1.53 11.51 13.25
CA LEU A 104 0.44 11.07 14.11
C LEU A 104 -0.78 11.93 13.76
N ILE A 105 -1.87 11.26 13.43
CA ILE A 105 -3.14 11.91 13.08
C ILE A 105 -4.15 11.52 14.14
N ASN A 106 -4.51 12.47 15.00
CA ASN A 106 -5.51 12.22 16.03
C ASN A 106 -6.89 12.02 15.37
N LEU A 107 -7.62 11.05 15.90
CA LEU A 107 -8.98 10.75 15.51
C LEU A 107 -9.90 11.06 16.68
N ALA A 108 -10.88 11.92 16.47
CA ALA A 108 -11.99 12.09 17.40
C ALA A 108 -13.18 11.27 16.90
N PRO A 109 -13.86 10.47 17.75
CA PRO A 109 -15.10 9.86 17.35
C PRO A 109 -16.17 10.94 17.18
N ASP A 110 -16.77 11.04 16.00
CA ASP A 110 -18.02 11.78 15.84
C ASP A 110 -19.14 10.92 16.45
N THR A 111 -19.59 11.31 17.63
CA THR A 111 -20.62 10.59 18.38
C THR A 111 -22.00 10.67 17.74
N GLU A 112 -22.24 11.62 16.84
CA GLU A 112 -23.53 11.81 16.18
C GLU A 112 -23.62 11.02 14.87
N THR A 113 -22.51 10.92 14.12
CA THR A 113 -22.52 10.30 12.78
C THR A 113 -21.85 8.92 12.72
N GLY A 114 -21.12 8.52 13.77
CA GLY A 114 -20.37 7.26 13.77
C GLY A 114 -19.15 7.28 12.86
N VAL A 115 -18.68 8.47 12.47
CA VAL A 115 -17.52 8.73 11.61
C VAL A 115 -16.32 9.10 12.48
N TRP A 116 -15.11 8.83 12.02
CA TRP A 116 -13.91 9.36 12.66
C TRP A 116 -13.62 10.76 12.14
N LEU A 117 -13.33 11.72 13.00
CA LEU A 117 -12.89 13.04 12.60
C LEU A 117 -11.37 13.11 12.74
N MET A 118 -10.74 13.36 11.60
CA MET A 118 -9.33 13.53 11.48
C MET A 118 -8.94 14.97 11.84
N ASP A 119 -8.12 15.12 12.87
CA ASP A 119 -7.57 16.42 13.29
C ASP A 119 -6.22 16.66 12.61
N LEU A 120 -6.25 17.27 11.42
CA LEU A 120 -5.05 17.62 10.65
C LEU A 120 -4.76 19.11 10.64
N ASP A 121 -5.79 19.95 10.69
CA ASP A 121 -5.76 21.39 10.46
C ASP A 121 -6.96 22.04 11.18
N SER A 122 -7.24 23.33 10.93
CA SER A 122 -8.38 24.07 11.52
C SER A 122 -9.78 23.53 11.19
N THR A 123 -9.90 22.51 10.32
CA THR A 123 -11.18 21.90 9.95
C THR A 123 -11.08 20.38 10.01
N PRO A 124 -11.79 19.73 10.94
CA PRO A 124 -11.81 18.27 11.04
C PRO A 124 -12.30 17.61 9.75
N LYS A 125 -11.61 16.58 9.28
CA LYS A 125 -11.98 15.85 8.05
C LYS A 125 -12.60 14.49 8.39
N PRO A 126 -13.76 14.12 7.81
CA PRO A 126 -14.37 12.83 8.09
C PRO A 126 -13.59 11.67 7.45
N LEU A 127 -13.34 10.65 8.26
CA LEU A 127 -12.81 9.34 7.92
C LEU A 127 -13.91 8.30 8.06
N LYS A 128 -14.42 7.84 6.92
CA LYS A 128 -15.48 6.83 6.85
C LYS A 128 -14.85 5.44 7.03
N VAL A 129 -15.30 4.71 8.04
CA VAL A 129 -14.93 3.32 8.27
C VAL A 129 -15.38 2.44 7.09
N GLY A 130 -14.55 1.47 6.69
CA GLY A 130 -14.83 0.57 5.57
C GLY A 130 -14.85 1.26 4.20
N LYS A 131 -14.32 2.49 4.10
CA LYS A 131 -14.21 3.23 2.83
C LYS A 131 -12.80 3.75 2.64
N VAL A 132 -12.42 3.94 1.39
CA VAL A 132 -11.16 4.61 1.02
C VAL A 132 -11.32 6.10 1.26
N ASN A 133 -10.48 6.64 2.13
CA ASN A 133 -10.41 8.06 2.43
C ASN A 133 -9.11 8.64 1.87
N TYR A 134 -9.15 9.89 1.42
CA TYR A 134 -8.00 10.57 0.83
C TYR A 134 -7.51 11.63 1.79
N VAL A 135 -6.23 11.57 2.12
CA VAL A 135 -5.60 12.38 3.16
C VAL A 135 -4.34 12.98 2.57
N MET A 136 -4.25 14.31 2.55
CA MET A 136 -3.04 15.00 2.11
C MET A 136 -2.24 15.43 3.34
N LEU A 137 -0.96 15.05 3.41
CA LEU A 137 -0.03 15.49 4.45
C LEU A 137 1.22 16.04 3.77
N GLY A 138 1.44 17.36 3.89
CA GLY A 138 2.46 18.05 3.11
C GLY A 138 2.23 17.85 1.60
N ALA A 139 3.25 17.35 0.90
CA ALA A 139 3.20 17.12 -0.55
C ALA A 139 2.72 15.70 -0.95
N GLN A 140 2.43 14.81 0.01
CA GLN A 140 2.02 13.44 -0.28
C GLN A 140 0.52 13.22 -0.10
N THR A 141 -0.05 12.40 -0.97
CA THR A 141 -1.42 11.91 -0.84
C THR A 141 -1.41 10.47 -0.34
N TYR A 142 -2.14 10.26 0.75
CA TYR A 142 -2.34 8.98 1.38
C TYR A 142 -3.78 8.54 1.11
N GLN A 143 -3.95 7.29 0.70
CA GLN A 143 -5.24 6.63 0.71
C GLN A 143 -5.32 5.77 1.97
N VAL A 144 -6.32 6.00 2.80
CA VAL A 144 -6.45 5.41 4.14
C VAL A 144 -7.77 4.66 4.25
N VAL A 145 -7.73 3.45 4.77
CA VAL A 145 -8.90 2.64 5.10
C VAL A 145 -8.79 2.19 6.55
N ILE A 146 -9.87 2.36 7.31
CA ILE A 146 -10.04 1.79 8.65
C ILE A 146 -10.99 0.60 8.53
N SER A 147 -10.60 -0.56 9.05
CA SER A 147 -11.36 -1.80 8.93
C SER A 147 -12.77 -1.69 9.55
N PRO A 148 -13.83 -2.24 8.93
CA PRO A 148 -15.20 -2.21 9.47
C PRO A 148 -15.39 -2.85 10.84
N THR A 149 -14.58 -3.83 11.19
CA THR A 149 -14.67 -4.57 12.46
C THR A 149 -13.99 -3.87 13.63
N SER A 150 -13.50 -2.66 13.40
CA SER A 150 -12.71 -1.88 14.33
C SER A 150 -13.53 -1.26 15.46
N LYS A 151 -12.94 -1.18 16.65
CA LYS A 151 -13.48 -0.43 17.80
C LYS A 151 -13.02 1.02 17.75
N ARG A 152 -13.56 1.85 18.65
CA ARG A 152 -13.14 3.25 18.77
C ARG A 152 -11.62 3.35 19.03
N THR A 153 -11.11 2.82 20.13
CA THR A 153 -9.67 2.97 20.42
C THR A 153 -8.82 1.81 19.92
N ASP A 154 -9.41 0.73 19.38
CA ASP A 154 -8.67 -0.45 18.93
C ASP A 154 -9.10 -0.79 17.49
N PHE A 155 -8.28 -0.41 16.52
CA PHE A 155 -8.65 -0.53 15.11
C PHE A 155 -7.48 -0.90 14.21
N GLU A 156 -7.81 -1.62 13.14
CA GLU A 156 -6.87 -1.92 12.06
C GLU A 156 -7.05 -0.93 10.92
N TYR A 157 -5.95 -0.53 10.31
CA TYR A 157 -5.94 0.37 9.17
C TYR A 157 -4.90 -0.04 8.13
N ALA A 158 -5.16 0.37 6.90
CA ALA A 158 -4.25 0.25 5.78
C ALA A 158 -4.04 1.62 5.15
N VAL A 159 -2.79 1.94 4.79
CA VAL A 159 -2.41 3.17 4.12
C VAL A 159 -1.64 2.85 2.85
N LEU A 160 -2.05 3.44 1.73
CA LEU A 160 -1.30 3.41 0.47
C LEU A 160 -0.84 4.83 0.10
N VAL A 161 0.45 4.98 -0.18
CA VAL A 161 1.05 6.24 -0.63
C VAL A 161 0.97 6.34 -2.16
N LYS A 162 0.50 7.47 -2.67
CA LYS A 162 0.41 7.78 -4.10
C LYS A 162 1.54 8.68 -4.57
#